data_AF-F0QY86-F1
#
_entry.id   AF-F0QY86-F1
#
_cell.length_a   1.000
_cell.length_b   1.000
_cell.length_c   1.000
_cell.angle_alpha   90.00
_cell.angle_beta   90.00
_cell.angle_gamma   90.00
#
_symmetry.space_group_name_H-M   'P 1'
#
loop_
_entity.id
_entity.type
_entity.pdbx_description
1 polymer ?
#
loop_
_entity_poly.entity_id
_entity_poly.type
_entity_poly.pdbx_seq_one_letter_code
_entity_poly.pdbx_strand_id
1 'polypeptide(L)' 'MSSNPTKHRIGLILIGIGIALLLVASVLAYVELFASISMPQPPSLESVLYVLTIVTYKVAFIAVIAWAGAILITRGLQAL' A
#
# COMPACT_ATOMS: atom_id res chain seq x y z
N MET A 1 6.07 -4.10 -35.59
CA MET A 1 5.97 -4.72 -34.26
C MET A 1 4.47 -4.86 -33.95
N SER A 2 3.89 -6.05 -34.14
CA SER A 2 2.45 -6.27 -33.90
C SER A 2 2.23 -6.35 -32.39
N SER A 3 1.73 -5.29 -31.75
CA SER A 3 1.25 -5.37 -30.38
C SER A 3 0.07 -6.34 -30.37
N ASN A 4 0.26 -7.49 -29.74
CA ASN A 4 -0.82 -8.47 -29.61
C ASN A 4 -1.90 -7.81 -28.72
N PRO A 5 -3.11 -7.52 -29.23
CA PRO A 5 -4.11 -6.70 -28.54
C PRO A 5 -4.47 -7.25 -27.16
N THR A 6 -4.33 -8.56 -26.97
CA THR A 6 -4.51 -9.24 -25.68
C THR A 6 -3.47 -8.85 -24.64
N LYS A 7 -2.19 -8.73 -25.03
CA LYS A 7 -1.11 -8.32 -24.11
C LYS A 7 -1.31 -6.88 -23.64
N HIS A 8 -1.70 -6.00 -24.57
CA HIS A 8 -2.00 -4.60 -24.28
C HIS A 8 -3.18 -4.45 -23.30
N ARG A 9 -4.26 -5.24 -23.49
CA ARG A 9 -5.39 -5.27 -22.53
C ARG A 9 -4.98 -5.76 -21.15
N ILE A 10 -4.17 -6.81 -21.07
CA ILE A 10 -3.65 -7.34 -19.80
C ILE A 10 -2.78 -6.27 -19.11
N GLY A 11 -1.93 -5.57 -19.86
CA GLY A 11 -1.11 -4.49 -19.33
C GLY A 11 -1.92 -3.36 -18.70
N LEU A 12 -2.98 -2.91 -19.37
CA LEU A 12 -3.90 -1.90 -18.84
C LEU A 12 -4.62 -2.36 -17.57
N ILE A 13 -5.07 -3.62 -17.52
CA ILE A 13 -5.75 -4.18 -16.34
C ILE A 13 -4.79 -4.24 -15.15
N LEU A 14 -3.55 -4.70 -15.37
CA LEU A 14 -2.53 -4.76 -14.32
C LEU A 14 -2.21 -3.37 -13.74
N ILE A 15 -2.08 -2.35 -14.60
CA ILE A 15 -1.89 -0.96 -14.18
C ILE A 15 -3.11 -0.48 -13.38
N GLY A 16 -4.32 -0.73 -13.85
CA GLY A 16 -5.54 -0.33 -13.16
C GLY A 16 -5.64 -0.92 -11.75
N ILE A 17 -5.36 -2.22 -11.60
CA ILE A 17 -5.34 -2.89 -10.29
C ILE A 17 -4.23 -2.31 -9.42
N GLY A 18 -3.04 -2.08 -9.98
CA GLY A 18 -1.92 -1.53 -9.22
C GLY A 18 -2.18 -0.10 -8.71
N ILE A 19 -2.82 0.75 -9.52
CA ILE A 19 -3.26 2.09 -9.10
C ILE A 19 -4.29 1.98 -7.98
N ALA A 20 -5.28 1.09 -8.10
CA ALA A 20 -6.28 0.88 -7.05
C ALA A 20 -5.63 0.47 -5.72
N LEU A 21 -4.65 -0.44 -5.76
CA LEU A 21 -3.91 -0.86 -4.55
C LEU A 21 -3.11 0.29 -3.95
N LEU A 22 -2.45 1.12 -4.76
CA LEU A 22 -1.73 2.29 -4.27
C LEU A 22 -2.68 3.31 -3.62
N LEU A 23 -3.83 3.57 -4.22
CA LEU A 23 -4.84 4.45 -3.64
C LEU A 23 -5.35 3.92 -2.30
N VAL A 24 -5.64 2.62 -2.21
CA VAL A 24 -6.05 1.98 -0.95
C VAL A 24 -4.94 2.11 0.10
N ALA A 25 -3.69 1.84 -0.26
CA ALA A 25 -2.56 2.00 0.66
C ALA A 25 -2.41 3.45 1.15
N SER A 26 -2.55 4.44 0.26
CA SER A 26 -2.53 5.85 0.63
C SER A 26 -3.66 6.24 1.58
N VAL A 27 -4.88 5.77 1.34
CA VAL A 27 -6.03 6.03 2.23
C VAL A 27 -5.80 5.40 3.60
N LEU A 28 -5.33 4.16 3.66
CA LEU A 28 -5.02 3.49 4.92
C LEU A 28 -3.92 4.22 5.70
N ALA A 29 -2.85 4.65 5.02
CA ALA A 29 -1.78 5.43 5.63
C ALA A 29 -2.28 6.76 6.21
N TYR A 30 -3.17 7.44 5.48
CA TYR A 30 -3.78 8.69 5.92
C TYR A 30 -4.66 8.47 7.16
N VAL A 31 -5.51 7.44 7.17
CA VAL A 31 -6.37 7.12 8.31
C VAL A 31 -5.53 6.81 9.55
N GLU A 32 -4.48 6.02 9.43
CA GLU A 32 -3.59 5.72 10.55
C GLU A 32 -2.86 6.97 11.06
N LEU A 33 -2.42 7.86 10.17
CA LEU A 33 -1.79 9.11 10.57
C LEU A 33 -2.71 9.94 11.47
N PHE A 34 -3.99 10.08 11.12
CA PHE A 34 -4.97 10.84 11.91
C PHE A 34 -5.38 10.12 13.20
N ALA A 35 -5.55 8.80 13.17
CA ALA A 35 -5.88 8.02 14.35
C ALA A 35 -4.75 8.02 15.40
N SER A 36 -3.50 8.12 14.97
CA SER A 36 -2.32 8.14 15.83
C SER A 36 -2.19 9.42 16.67
N ILE A 37 -2.79 10.53 16.23
CA ILE A 37 -2.68 11.85 16.89
C ILE A 37 -3.50 11.88 18.20
N SER A 38 -4.43 10.95 18.39
CA SER A 38 -5.44 10.98 19.45
C SER A 38 -5.16 10.04 20.63
N MET A 39 -3.95 9.49 20.79
CA MET A 39 -3.62 8.62 21.93
C MET A 39 -2.86 9.39 23.02
N PRO A 40 -3.51 9.81 24.13
CA PRO A 40 -2.80 10.25 25.32
C PRO A 40 -2.22 9.00 25.98
N GLN A 41 -0.90 8.83 25.93
CA GLN A 41 -0.25 7.70 26.57
C GLN A 41 0.19 8.06 28.00
N PRO A 42 -0.09 7.21 29.01
CA PRO A 42 0.63 7.26 30.27
C PRO A 42 2.12 6.91 30.04
N PRO A 43 3.08 7.52 30.78
CA PRO A 43 4.51 7.45 30.50
C PRO A 43 5.16 6.13 30.97
N SER A 44 4.60 4.98 30.59
CA SER A 44 5.15 3.65 30.89
C SER A 44 5.82 3.02 29.67
N LEU A 45 7.00 2.41 29.87
CA LEU A 45 7.78 1.74 28.83
C LEU A 45 6.97 0.66 28.10
N GLU A 46 6.17 -0.12 28.84
CA GLU A 46 5.30 -1.16 28.28
C GLU A 46 4.27 -0.59 27.29
N SER A 47 3.70 0.59 27.61
CA SER A 47 2.74 1.27 26.75
C SER A 47 3.40 1.79 25.46
N VAL A 48 4.63 2.28 25.54
CA VAL A 48 5.41 2.71 24.37
C VAL A 48 5.74 1.53 23.47
N LEU A 49 6.21 0.41 24.04
CA LEU A 49 6.51 -0.81 23.28
C LEU A 49 5.27 -1.36 22.59
N TYR A 50 4.14 -1.39 23.28
CA TYR A 50 2.86 -1.83 22.73
C TYR A 50 2.42 -1.00 21.53
N VAL A 51 2.46 0.34 21.64
CA VAL A 51 2.09 1.23 20.52
C VAL A 51 3.07 1.10 19.37
N LEU A 52 4.38 1.01 19.65
CA LEU A 52 5.39 0.80 18.61
C LEU A 52 5.11 -0.49 17.83
N THR A 53 4.85 -1.61 18.52
CA THR A 53 4.54 -2.88 17.87
C THR A 53 3.29 -2.79 16.97
N ILE A 54 2.23 -2.15 17.45
CA ILE A 54 0.98 -1.99 16.67
C ILE A 54 1.22 -1.12 15.43
N VAL A 55 1.87 0.03 15.59
CA VAL A 55 2.16 0.94 14.48
C VAL A 55 3.06 0.26 13.47
N THR A 56 4.12 -0.42 13.90
CA THR A 56 5.01 -1.17 13.00
C THR A 56 4.26 -2.23 12.21
N TYR A 57 3.42 -3.03 12.86
CA TYR A 57 2.65 -4.07 12.16
C TYR A 57 1.72 -3.49 11.09
N LYS A 58 0.98 -2.44 11.44
CA LYS A 58 0.06 -1.76 10.51
C LYS A 58 0.79 -1.10 9.34
N VAL A 59 1.89 -0.40 9.60
CA VAL A 59 2.70 0.25 8.57
C VAL A 59 3.32 -0.80 7.63
N ALA A 60 3.82 -1.92 8.18
CA ALA A 60 4.35 -3.02 7.37
C ALA A 60 3.28 -3.61 6.44
N PHE A 61 2.05 -3.78 6.93
CA PHE A 61 0.93 -4.25 6.10
C PHE A 61 0.61 -3.30 4.95
N ILE A 62 0.53 -1.99 5.23
CA ILE A 62 0.29 -0.97 4.21
C ILE A 62 1.42 -0.95 3.17
N ALA A 63 2.67 -1.08 3.62
CA ALA A 63 3.83 -1.11 2.75
C ALA A 63 3.79 -2.31 1.78
N VAL A 64 3.36 -3.49 2.24
CA VAL A 64 3.20 -4.67 1.38
C VAL A 64 2.14 -4.44 0.31
N ILE A 65 1.00 -3.82 0.65
CA ILE A 65 -0.04 -3.47 -0.33
C ILE A 65 0.51 -2.50 -1.37
N ALA A 66 1.20 -1.45 -0.93
CA ALA A 66 1.79 -0.46 -1.83
C ALA A 66 2.82 -1.10 -2.77
N TRP A 67 3.67 -1.98 -2.24
CA TRP A 67 4.67 -2.70 -3.02
C TRP A 67 4.05 -3.62 -4.07
N ALA A 68 3.00 -4.37 -3.70
CA ALA A 68 2.25 -5.20 -4.63
C ALA A 68 1.63 -4.35 -5.76
N GLY A 69 1.04 -3.20 -5.42
CA GLY A 69 0.51 -2.25 -6.38
C GLY A 69 1.56 -1.75 -7.37
N ALA A 70 2.74 -1.35 -6.87
CA ALA A 70 3.86 -0.92 -7.69
C ALA A 70 4.34 -2.02 -8.65
N ILE A 71 4.47 -3.27 -8.18
CA ILE A 71 4.86 -4.42 -9.02
C ILE A 71 3.86 -4.63 -10.16
N LEU A 72 2.55 -4.54 -9.87
CA LEU A 72 1.52 -4.71 -10.89
C LEU A 72 1.59 -3.61 -11.95
N ILE A 73 1.84 -2.36 -11.57
CA ILE A 73 2.04 -1.26 -12.53
C ILE A 73 3.27 -1.53 -13.39
N THR A 74 4.41 -1.89 -12.80
CA THR A 74 5.65 -2.19 -13.55
C THR A 74 5.44 -3.34 -14.53
N ARG A 75 4.79 -4.43 -14.10
CA ARG A 75 4.47 -5.56 -14.97
C ARG A 75 3.47 -5.20 -16.06
N GLY A 76 2.50 -4.34 -15.76
CA GLY A 76 1.54 -3.85 -16.72
C GLY A 76 2.18 -2.96 -17.79
N LEU A 77 3.12 -2.08 -17.39
CA LEU A 77 3.93 -1.26 -18.30
C LEU A 77 4.82 -2.10 -19.21
N GLN A 78 5.39 -3.21 -18.70
CA GLN A 78 6.18 -4.14 -19.51
C GLN A 78 5.34 -4.96 -20.51
N ALA A 79 4.03 -5.09 -20.25
CA ALA A 79 3.10 -5.85 -21.08
C ALA A 79 2.40 -5.00 -22.16
N LEU A 80 2.47 -3.67 -22.04
CA LEU A 80 1.98 -2.69 -23.00
C LEU A 80 2.86 -2.60 -24.25
#